data_AF-A0A183BJI1-F1
#
_entry.id   AF-A0A183BJI1-F1
#
_cell.length_a   1.000
_cell.length_b   1.000
_cell.length_c   1.000
_cell.angle_alpha   90.00
_cell.angle_beta   90.00
_cell.angle_gamma   90.00
#
_symmetry.space_group_name_H-M   'P 1'
#
loop_
_entity.id
_entity.type
_entity.pdbx_description
1 polymer ?
#
loop_
_entity_poly.entity_id
_entity_poly.type
_entity_poly.pdbx_seq_one_letter_code
_entity_poly.pdbx_strand_id
1 'polypeptide(L)'
;MKQQRHSSASSSSDQGSQSVLGHLMQAYWEVRAFYEKKKIGNEGLKAFKKARIEALKPPLAVQPLEITPLVLRELKPIKDRPMAALKRADANGTVSSKCPIIPLEHLEATPSMQYWTHTEVNINAEDEFTLSHIPFLGDAEDDTSFCADLMKTFPDGIHGTVNGCGEYINDYILAITPMTRSGHAYIQTKYVNYVLPLEEADWYGLELNTACRKLQDREDATRAEPMKYAFEQQLIAELRENP
;
A
#
# COMPACT_ATOMS: atom_id res chain seq x y z
N MET A 1 -27.94 29.97 41.08
CA MET A 1 -27.15 28.86 41.67
C MET A 1 -25.92 28.65 40.81
N LYS A 2 -24.75 29.05 41.32
CA LYS A 2 -23.44 28.76 40.73
C LYS A 2 -23.10 27.31 41.04
N GLN A 3 -22.71 26.52 40.06
CA GLN A 3 -21.91 25.32 40.29
C GLN A 3 -20.58 25.47 39.59
N GLN A 4 -19.56 25.75 40.40
CA GLN A 4 -18.16 25.53 40.05
C GLN A 4 -17.93 24.02 40.01
N ARG A 5 -17.31 23.53 38.94
CA ARG A 5 -16.53 22.29 38.98
C ARG A 5 -15.10 22.63 38.65
N HIS A 6 -14.26 22.48 39.67
CA HIS A 6 -12.81 22.45 39.56
C HIS A 6 -12.42 21.15 38.83
N SER A 7 -11.65 21.30 37.75
CA SER A 7 -10.84 20.21 37.17
C SER A 7 -9.55 20.81 36.63
N SER A 8 -8.57 20.97 37.50
CA SER A 8 -7.18 21.22 37.17
C SER A 8 -6.43 19.89 37.28
N ALA A 9 -5.92 19.36 36.17
CA ALA A 9 -4.66 18.61 36.01
C ALA A 9 -4.70 17.66 34.80
N SER A 10 -4.11 18.09 33.67
CA SER A 10 -3.33 17.26 32.71
C SER A 10 -3.08 18.05 31.41
N SER A 11 -2.17 19.03 31.44
CA SER A 11 -1.88 19.85 30.25
C SER A 11 -0.39 19.92 29.88
N SER A 12 0.42 18.95 30.29
CA SER A 12 1.87 18.99 30.07
C SER A 12 2.43 17.91 29.14
N SER A 13 1.63 16.90 28.74
CA SER A 13 2.10 15.82 27.85
C SER A 13 1.69 15.98 26.38
N ASP A 14 0.78 16.91 26.07
CA ASP A 14 0.13 16.98 24.75
C ASP A 14 0.79 18.00 23.80
N GLN A 15 1.62 18.89 24.31
CA GLN A 15 2.30 19.91 23.49
C GLN A 15 3.51 19.36 22.71
N GLY A 16 4.17 18.29 23.20
CA GLY A 16 5.32 17.69 22.52
C GLY A 16 4.93 16.87 21.28
N SER A 17 3.81 16.15 21.34
CA SER A 17 3.33 15.28 20.25
C SER A 17 2.82 16.09 19.05
N GLN A 18 2.20 17.25 19.30
CA GLN A 18 1.71 18.13 18.24
C GLN A 18 2.85 18.80 17.44
N SER A 19 4.00 19.11 18.07
CA SER A 19 5.13 19.73 17.37
C SER A 19 5.81 18.75 16.40
N VAL A 20 5.92 17.48 16.80
CA VAL A 20 6.56 16.45 15.98
C VAL A 20 5.70 16.08 14.77
N LEU A 21 4.38 15.99 14.95
CA LEU A 21 3.45 15.76 13.84
C LEU A 21 3.52 16.91 12.80
N GLY A 22 3.61 18.16 13.26
CA GLY A 22 3.80 19.31 12.39
C GLY A 22 5.09 19.25 11.57
N HIS A 23 6.21 18.85 12.20
CA HIS A 23 7.50 18.70 11.52
C HIS A 23 7.50 17.54 10.51
N LEU A 24 6.83 16.43 10.84
CA LEU A 24 6.68 15.30 9.92
C LEU A 24 5.84 15.69 8.71
N MET A 25 4.75 16.43 8.92
CA MET A 25 3.88 16.90 7.86
C MET A 25 4.61 17.88 6.95
N GLN A 26 5.44 18.78 7.51
CA GLN A 26 6.30 19.65 6.71
C GLN A 26 7.29 18.85 5.85
N ALA A 27 7.95 17.84 6.41
CA ALA A 27 8.85 16.97 5.65
C ALA A 27 8.12 16.21 4.54
N TYR A 28 6.88 15.75 4.80
CA TYR A 28 6.03 15.16 3.77
C TYR A 28 5.77 16.12 2.61
N TRP A 29 5.37 17.37 2.90
CA TRP A 29 5.10 18.38 1.87
C TRP A 29 6.34 18.71 1.02
N GLU A 30 7.51 18.79 1.64
CA GLU A 30 8.78 19.03 0.93
C GLU A 30 9.15 17.86 -0.02
N VAL A 31 9.07 16.62 0.49
CA VAL A 31 9.37 15.41 -0.31
C VAL A 31 8.35 15.24 -1.44
N ARG A 32 7.07 15.50 -1.16
CA ARG A 32 6.00 15.45 -2.16
C ARG A 32 6.23 16.47 -3.27
N ALA A 33 6.51 17.72 -2.93
CA ALA A 33 6.77 18.77 -3.93
C ALA A 33 7.98 18.42 -4.82
N PHE A 34 9.02 17.83 -4.23
CA PHE A 34 10.16 17.34 -4.97
C PHE A 34 9.80 16.18 -5.91
N TYR A 35 9.05 15.20 -5.41
CA TYR A 35 8.60 14.04 -6.18
C TYR A 35 7.73 14.45 -7.37
N GLU A 36 6.74 15.31 -7.16
CA GLU A 36 5.86 15.81 -8.23
C GLU A 36 6.64 16.56 -9.30
N LYS A 37 7.54 17.46 -8.91
CA LYS A 37 8.31 18.27 -9.86
C LYS A 37 9.34 17.44 -10.63
N LYS A 38 10.11 16.59 -9.96
CA LYS A 38 11.26 15.91 -10.56
C LYS A 38 10.89 14.54 -11.13
N LYS A 39 10.15 13.71 -10.38
CA LYS A 39 9.81 12.35 -10.79
C LYS A 39 8.60 12.33 -11.71
N ILE A 40 7.48 12.91 -11.31
CA ILE A 40 6.28 12.91 -12.16
C ILE A 40 6.47 13.86 -13.36
N GLY A 41 6.82 15.12 -13.09
CA GLY A 41 6.91 16.15 -14.12
C GLY A 41 7.98 15.87 -15.18
N ASN A 42 9.23 15.63 -14.78
CA ASN A 42 10.33 15.50 -15.73
C ASN A 42 10.55 14.05 -16.20
N GLU A 43 10.74 13.12 -15.27
CA GLU A 43 11.01 11.72 -15.61
C GLU A 43 9.76 11.02 -16.17
N GLY A 44 8.60 11.23 -15.55
CA GLY A 44 7.32 10.68 -16.01
C GLY A 44 6.94 11.17 -17.40
N LEU A 45 7.10 12.48 -17.69
CA LEU A 45 6.86 13.00 -19.04
C LEU A 45 7.83 12.43 -20.08
N LYS A 46 9.10 12.22 -19.71
CA LYS A 46 10.10 11.58 -20.59
C LYS A 46 9.75 10.12 -20.86
N ALA A 47 9.35 9.38 -19.81
CA ALA A 47 8.91 7.99 -19.92
C ALA A 47 7.64 7.87 -20.76
N PHE A 48 6.65 8.73 -20.54
CA PHE A 48 5.41 8.77 -21.31
C PHE A 48 5.68 9.06 -22.80
N LYS A 49 6.51 10.06 -23.10
CA LYS A 49 6.90 10.37 -24.49
C LYS A 49 7.60 9.18 -25.14
N LYS A 50 8.50 8.50 -24.40
CA LYS A 50 9.19 7.29 -24.88
C LYS A 50 8.20 6.15 -25.15
N ALA A 51 7.33 5.83 -24.18
CA ALA A 51 6.32 4.78 -24.30
C ALA A 51 5.34 5.06 -25.45
N ARG A 52 4.97 6.33 -25.67
CA ARG A 52 4.11 6.72 -26.80
C ARG A 52 4.80 6.52 -28.15
N ILE A 53 6.09 6.86 -28.25
CA ILE A 53 6.90 6.59 -29.46
C ILE A 53 7.06 5.09 -29.67
N GLU A 54 7.20 4.31 -28.60
CA GLU A 54 7.32 2.86 -28.64
C GLU A 54 6.01 2.17 -29.04
N ALA A 55 4.86 2.65 -28.56
CA ALA A 55 3.54 2.19 -28.99
C ALA A 55 3.22 2.57 -30.45
N LEU A 56 3.85 3.63 -30.97
CA LEU A 56 3.79 4.00 -32.40
C LEU A 56 4.72 3.17 -33.28
N LYS A 57 5.67 2.41 -32.70
CA LYS A 57 6.44 1.46 -33.49
C LYS A 57 5.49 0.32 -33.88
N PRO A 58 5.51 -0.11 -35.16
CA PRO A 58 4.77 -1.30 -35.53
C PRO A 58 5.25 -2.46 -34.65
N PRO A 59 4.35 -3.38 -34.25
CA PRO A 59 4.73 -4.50 -33.41
C PRO A 59 5.91 -5.24 -34.05
N LEU A 60 6.95 -5.54 -33.25
CA LEU A 60 7.94 -6.55 -33.63
C LEU A 60 7.17 -7.81 -34.00
N ALA A 61 7.32 -8.25 -35.25
CA ALA A 61 6.58 -9.33 -35.92
C ALA A 61 5.94 -10.31 -34.93
N VAL A 62 4.73 -9.97 -34.46
CA VAL A 62 3.87 -10.91 -33.77
C VAL A 62 3.53 -11.91 -34.85
N GLN A 63 3.91 -13.17 -34.66
CA GLN A 63 3.48 -14.23 -35.57
C GLN A 63 1.97 -14.07 -35.73
N PRO A 64 1.45 -13.98 -36.96
CA PRO A 64 0.04 -13.69 -37.15
C PRO A 64 -0.74 -14.81 -36.47
N LEU A 65 -1.35 -14.49 -35.33
CA LEU A 65 -2.51 -15.23 -34.89
C LEU A 65 -3.45 -15.16 -36.08
N GLU A 66 -3.83 -16.32 -36.62
CA GLU A 66 -4.87 -16.45 -37.64
C GLU A 66 -6.21 -16.07 -37.00
N ILE A 67 -6.36 -14.80 -36.65
CA ILE A 67 -7.62 -14.21 -36.26
C ILE A 67 -8.39 -14.15 -37.56
N THR A 68 -9.24 -15.15 -37.77
CA THR A 68 -10.22 -15.11 -38.86
C THR A 68 -10.99 -13.82 -38.65
N PRO A 69 -10.91 -12.85 -39.57
CA PRO A 69 -11.61 -11.59 -39.40
C PRO A 69 -13.09 -11.93 -39.24
N LEU A 70 -13.73 -11.36 -38.21
CA LEU A 70 -15.18 -11.48 -38.04
C LEU A 70 -15.81 -10.94 -39.31
N VAL A 71 -16.22 -11.84 -40.21
CA VAL A 71 -16.98 -11.49 -41.39
C VAL A 71 -18.31 -11.00 -40.85
N LEU A 72 -18.52 -9.68 -40.91
CA LEU A 72 -19.84 -9.07 -40.78
C LEU A 72 -20.73 -9.78 -41.81
N ARG A 73 -21.47 -10.81 -41.37
CA ARG A 73 -22.55 -11.34 -42.18
C ARG A 73 -23.49 -10.18 -42.39
N GLU A 74 -23.62 -9.76 -43.65
CA GLU A 74 -24.68 -8.85 -44.04
C GLU A 74 -25.99 -9.48 -43.56
N LEU A 75 -26.56 -8.90 -42.51
CA LEU A 75 -27.84 -9.32 -42.00
C LEU A 75 -28.82 -9.12 -43.14
N LYS A 76 -29.38 -10.22 -43.65
CA LYS A 76 -30.40 -10.14 -44.70
C LYS A 76 -31.48 -9.19 -44.18
N PRO A 77 -31.83 -8.14 -44.94
CA PRO A 77 -32.87 -7.22 -44.52
C PRO A 77 -34.13 -8.03 -44.25
N ILE A 78 -34.59 -8.01 -43.00
CA ILE A 78 -35.81 -8.69 -42.58
C ILE A 78 -36.95 -8.01 -43.31
N LYS A 79 -37.48 -8.64 -44.37
CA LYS A 79 -38.40 -8.02 -45.31
C LYS A 79 -39.79 -7.70 -44.74
N ASP A 80 -40.19 -8.24 -43.59
CA ASP A 80 -41.59 -8.19 -43.15
C ASP A 80 -41.80 -7.97 -41.64
N ARG A 81 -41.09 -7.01 -41.01
CA ARG A 81 -41.46 -6.57 -39.65
C ARG A 81 -41.83 -5.09 -39.62
N PRO A 82 -42.96 -4.70 -38.98
CA PRO A 82 -43.31 -3.29 -38.81
C PRO A 82 -42.23 -2.61 -37.97
N MET A 83 -41.37 -1.82 -38.62
CA MET A 83 -40.35 -1.04 -37.94
C MET A 83 -41.05 0.10 -37.19
N ALA A 84 -41.12 0.00 -35.86
CA ALA A 84 -41.50 1.13 -35.04
C ALA A 84 -40.41 2.21 -35.19
N ALA A 85 -40.73 3.30 -35.90
CA ALA A 85 -39.84 4.45 -36.00
C ALA A 85 -40.02 5.30 -34.73
N LEU A 86 -38.98 5.37 -33.89
CA LEU A 86 -38.99 6.27 -32.74
C LEU A 86 -38.97 7.73 -33.24
N LYS A 87 -39.97 8.53 -32.87
CA LYS A 87 -39.94 9.98 -33.08
C LYS A 87 -39.49 10.65 -31.76
N ARG A 88 -38.30 11.25 -31.74
CA ARG A 88 -37.89 12.19 -30.67
C ARG A 88 -38.04 13.62 -31.19
N ALA A 89 -38.94 14.38 -30.57
CA ALA A 89 -39.04 15.80 -30.84
C ALA A 89 -37.98 16.55 -30.04
N ASP A 90 -37.18 17.38 -30.70
CA ASP A 90 -36.38 18.39 -30.00
C ASP A 90 -37.31 19.51 -29.51
N ALA A 91 -36.91 20.22 -28.45
CA ALA A 91 -37.71 21.27 -27.79
C ALA A 91 -38.18 22.41 -28.73
N ASN A 92 -37.62 22.50 -29.94
CA ASN A 92 -37.90 23.54 -30.93
C ASN A 92 -38.77 23.06 -32.12
N GLY A 93 -39.34 21.86 -32.08
CA GLY A 93 -40.37 21.42 -33.03
C GLY A 93 -39.89 21.06 -34.45
N THR A 94 -38.58 20.92 -34.69
CA THR A 94 -38.04 20.48 -35.98
C THR A 94 -37.90 18.95 -36.05
N VAL A 95 -38.11 18.38 -37.24
CA VAL A 95 -38.38 16.97 -37.52
C VAL A 95 -37.34 15.99 -36.94
N SER A 96 -37.83 15.11 -36.06
CA SER A 96 -37.18 13.87 -35.62
C SER A 96 -36.70 13.02 -36.80
N SER A 97 -35.43 12.65 -36.82
CA SER A 97 -34.93 11.57 -37.68
C SER A 97 -35.70 10.27 -37.37
N LYS A 98 -36.12 9.55 -38.40
CA LYS A 98 -36.71 8.21 -38.27
C LYS A 98 -35.60 7.19 -38.42
N CYS A 99 -35.17 6.61 -37.31
CA CYS A 99 -34.21 5.51 -37.34
C CYS A 99 -34.95 4.17 -37.29
N PRO A 100 -34.60 3.19 -38.14
CA PRO A 100 -35.14 1.84 -38.03
C PRO A 100 -34.65 1.18 -36.74
N ILE A 101 -35.56 0.61 -35.95
CA ILE A 101 -35.21 -0.22 -34.80
C ILE A 101 -35.00 -1.65 -35.31
N ILE A 102 -33.78 -2.17 -35.15
CA ILE A 102 -33.45 -3.57 -35.44
C ILE A 102 -33.49 -4.32 -34.09
N PRO A 103 -34.51 -5.14 -33.82
CA PRO A 103 -34.55 -5.93 -32.60
C PRO A 103 -33.44 -6.98 -32.64
N LEU A 104 -32.66 -7.08 -31.57
CA LEU A 104 -31.69 -8.15 -31.39
C LEU A 104 -32.43 -9.46 -31.11
N GLU A 105 -31.90 -10.58 -31.61
CA GLU A 105 -32.42 -11.91 -31.30
C GLU A 105 -32.30 -12.17 -29.79
N HIS A 106 -33.27 -12.89 -29.23
CA HIS A 106 -33.29 -13.20 -27.81
C HIS A 106 -32.11 -14.11 -27.47
N LEU A 107 -31.26 -13.66 -26.54
CA LEU A 107 -30.16 -14.44 -25.99
C LEU A 107 -30.54 -14.90 -24.59
N GLU A 108 -30.29 -16.17 -24.29
CA GLU A 108 -30.47 -16.71 -22.94
C GLU A 108 -29.40 -16.13 -22.01
N ALA A 109 -29.83 -15.54 -20.90
CA ALA A 109 -28.92 -15.01 -19.90
C ALA A 109 -28.32 -16.16 -19.08
N THR A 110 -26.99 -16.23 -19.00
CA THR A 110 -26.31 -17.12 -18.07
C THR A 110 -26.46 -16.61 -16.63
N PRO A 111 -26.49 -17.50 -15.62
CA PRO A 111 -26.49 -17.07 -14.23
C PRO A 111 -25.28 -16.17 -13.89
N SER A 112 -25.47 -15.23 -12.97
CA SER A 112 -24.37 -14.39 -12.47
C SER A 112 -23.38 -15.22 -11.66
N MET A 113 -22.10 -15.17 -12.02
CA MET A 113 -21.03 -15.84 -11.30
C MET A 113 -19.84 -14.89 -11.16
N GLN A 114 -19.30 -14.74 -9.95
CA GLN A 114 -18.06 -14.02 -9.73
C GLN A 114 -16.87 -14.90 -10.14
N TYR A 115 -15.80 -14.27 -10.62
CA TYR A 115 -14.58 -14.99 -10.97
C TYR A 115 -13.95 -15.61 -9.74
N TRP A 116 -13.47 -16.84 -9.89
CA TRP A 116 -12.77 -17.58 -8.86
C TRP A 116 -11.58 -18.31 -9.49
N THR A 117 -10.57 -18.60 -8.67
CA THR A 117 -9.35 -19.28 -9.13
C THR A 117 -9.45 -20.76 -8.79
N HIS A 118 -9.16 -21.62 -9.77
CA HIS A 118 -9.09 -23.06 -9.54
C HIS A 118 -7.88 -23.41 -8.66
N THR A 119 -8.11 -24.20 -7.61
CA THR A 119 -7.07 -24.66 -6.69
C THR A 119 -7.13 -26.17 -6.52
N GLU A 120 -6.00 -26.87 -6.63
CA GLU A 120 -5.91 -28.31 -6.41
C GLU A 120 -5.87 -28.68 -4.91
N VAL A 121 -5.43 -27.73 -4.08
CA VAL A 121 -5.29 -27.86 -2.63
C VAL A 121 -5.78 -26.60 -1.93
N ASN A 122 -6.10 -26.71 -0.64
CA ASN A 122 -6.54 -25.58 0.17
C ASN A 122 -5.40 -24.57 0.35
N ILE A 123 -5.74 -23.28 0.28
CA ILE A 123 -4.81 -22.17 0.51
C ILE A 123 -5.07 -21.60 1.90
N ASN A 124 -4.00 -21.44 2.69
CA ASN A 124 -4.07 -20.69 3.94
C ASN A 124 -3.95 -19.20 3.65
N ALA A 125 -4.84 -18.38 4.22
CA ALA A 125 -4.86 -16.93 4.05
C ALA A 125 -4.74 -16.24 5.41
N GLU A 126 -3.99 -15.14 5.45
CA GLU A 126 -3.88 -14.29 6.64
C GLU A 126 -5.09 -13.37 6.77
N ASP A 127 -5.40 -12.96 8.00
CA ASP A 127 -6.53 -12.08 8.28
C ASP A 127 -6.26 -10.65 7.79
N GLU A 128 -7.23 -10.09 7.05
CA GLU A 128 -7.20 -8.70 6.61
C GLU A 128 -7.83 -7.78 7.67
N PHE A 129 -7.04 -6.86 8.23
CA PHE A 129 -7.51 -5.91 9.25
C PHE A 129 -8.10 -4.61 8.68
N THR A 130 -7.81 -4.32 7.39
CA THR A 130 -8.35 -3.18 6.65
C THR A 130 -9.22 -3.66 5.50
N LEU A 131 -10.39 -3.03 5.32
CA LEU A 131 -11.24 -3.31 4.18
C LEU A 131 -10.77 -2.50 2.96
N SER A 132 -10.40 -3.17 1.88
CA SER A 132 -9.91 -2.51 0.66
C SER A 132 -11.01 -1.83 -0.15
N HIS A 133 -12.21 -2.42 -0.20
CA HIS A 133 -13.33 -1.95 -1.02
C HIS A 133 -14.65 -2.07 -0.26
N ILE A 134 -15.50 -1.03 -0.35
CA ILE A 134 -16.87 -1.09 0.17
C ILE A 134 -17.75 -1.76 -0.90
N PRO A 135 -18.51 -2.81 -0.55
CA PRO A 135 -19.46 -3.42 -1.48
C PRO A 135 -20.52 -2.41 -1.91
N PHE A 136 -20.75 -2.29 -3.23
CA PHE A 136 -21.84 -1.49 -3.77
C PHE A 136 -23.09 -2.35 -3.87
N LEU A 137 -24.14 -2.02 -3.10
CA LEU A 137 -25.39 -2.80 -3.08
C LEU A 137 -26.49 -2.19 -3.97
N GLY A 138 -26.32 -0.94 -4.40
CA GLY A 138 -27.21 -0.26 -5.34
C GLY A 138 -27.70 1.08 -4.81
N ASP A 139 -28.12 1.98 -5.71
CA ASP A 139 -28.56 3.33 -5.33
C ASP A 139 -29.94 3.36 -4.65
N ALA A 140 -30.69 2.27 -4.68
CA ALA A 140 -32.07 2.18 -4.20
C ALA A 140 -32.19 1.71 -2.74
N GLU A 141 -31.12 1.18 -2.16
CA GLU A 141 -31.11 0.58 -0.82
C GLU A 141 -30.45 1.54 0.19
N ASP A 142 -31.00 1.62 1.42
CA ASP A 142 -30.37 2.37 2.51
C ASP A 142 -29.34 1.49 3.23
N ASP A 143 -28.09 1.61 2.78
CA ASP A 143 -26.97 0.79 3.28
C ASP A 143 -26.29 1.38 4.52
N THR A 144 -26.83 2.46 5.10
CA THR A 144 -26.13 3.23 6.14
C THR A 144 -25.86 2.40 7.40
N SER A 145 -26.85 1.62 7.86
CA SER A 145 -26.69 0.77 9.05
C SER A 145 -25.73 -0.39 8.81
N PHE A 146 -25.79 -0.99 7.62
CA PHE A 146 -24.89 -2.08 7.23
C PHE A 146 -23.44 -1.59 7.14
N CYS A 147 -23.20 -0.46 6.48
CA CYS A 147 -21.87 0.15 6.39
C CYS A 147 -21.30 0.48 7.79
N ALA A 148 -22.14 0.94 8.73
CA ALA A 148 -21.72 1.24 10.08
C ALA A 148 -21.31 -0.02 10.87
N ASP A 149 -22.01 -1.14 10.68
CA ASP A 149 -21.65 -2.42 11.29
C ASP A 149 -20.42 -3.05 10.62
N LEU A 150 -20.30 -2.92 9.30
CA LEU A 150 -19.13 -3.35 8.54
C LEU A 150 -17.86 -2.61 8.98
N MET A 151 -17.95 -1.31 9.28
CA MET A 151 -16.80 -0.57 9.83
C MET A 151 -16.36 -1.04 11.21
N LYS A 152 -17.24 -1.68 12.01
CA LYS A 152 -16.87 -2.22 13.33
C LYS A 152 -16.07 -3.52 13.23
N THR A 153 -16.21 -4.27 12.13
CA THR A 153 -15.51 -5.55 11.97
C THR A 153 -14.05 -5.38 11.55
N PHE A 154 -13.70 -4.25 10.94
CA PHE A 154 -12.34 -3.93 10.51
C PHE A 154 -11.70 -2.90 11.45
N PRO A 155 -10.79 -3.32 12.37
CA PRO A 155 -10.24 -2.42 13.38
C PRO A 155 -9.41 -1.28 12.78
N ASP A 156 -8.78 -1.51 11.63
CA ASP A 156 -8.00 -0.49 10.92
C ASP A 156 -8.84 0.31 9.90
N GLY A 157 -10.13 0.00 9.79
CA GLY A 157 -11.10 0.72 8.96
C GLY A 157 -10.99 0.42 7.47
N ILE A 158 -11.50 1.35 6.66
CA ILE A 158 -11.54 1.21 5.19
C ILE A 158 -10.34 1.91 4.58
N HIS A 159 -9.66 1.22 3.67
CA HIS A 159 -8.53 1.76 2.93
C HIS A 159 -8.88 3.12 2.32
N GLY A 160 -8.09 4.16 2.66
CA GLY A 160 -8.24 5.51 2.15
C GLY A 160 -9.19 6.45 2.91
N THR A 161 -9.85 6.03 4.01
CA THR A 161 -10.95 6.84 4.60
C THR A 161 -10.68 7.57 5.91
N VAL A 162 -9.58 7.32 6.65
CA VAL A 162 -9.60 7.75 8.08
C VAL A 162 -8.84 9.04 8.40
N ASN A 163 -7.76 9.43 7.70
CA ASN A 163 -7.01 10.67 8.04
C ASN A 163 -6.29 11.35 6.86
N GLY A 164 -6.62 11.00 5.61
CA GLY A 164 -5.84 11.42 4.43
C GLY A 164 -6.67 11.70 3.19
N CYS A 165 -7.92 12.17 3.33
CA CYS A 165 -8.77 12.52 2.18
C CYS A 165 -8.09 13.63 1.33
N GLY A 166 -7.32 13.22 0.32
CA GLY A 166 -6.60 14.09 -0.62
C GLY A 166 -5.07 13.96 -0.61
N GLU A 167 -4.49 13.26 0.37
CA GLU A 167 -3.04 13.06 0.47
C GLU A 167 -2.69 11.64 0.02
N TYR A 168 -1.90 11.54 -1.05
CA TYR A 168 -1.39 10.25 -1.50
C TYR A 168 -0.01 10.00 -0.88
N ILE A 169 0.24 8.73 -0.57
CA ILE A 169 1.54 8.24 -0.16
C ILE A 169 1.95 7.13 -1.12
N ASN A 170 3.22 7.09 -1.49
CA ASN A 170 3.81 6.03 -2.30
C ASN A 170 5.13 5.59 -1.66
N ASP A 171 5.71 4.50 -2.14
CA ASP A 171 6.93 3.91 -1.58
C ASP A 171 8.10 4.91 -1.52
N TYR A 172 8.19 5.81 -2.50
CA TYR A 172 9.24 6.84 -2.54
C TYR A 172 9.09 7.86 -1.41
N ILE A 173 7.89 8.40 -1.23
CA ILE A 173 7.57 9.34 -0.16
C ILE A 173 7.71 8.62 1.18
N LEU A 174 7.16 7.41 1.29
CA LEU A 174 7.22 6.59 2.50
C LEU A 174 8.66 6.25 2.91
N ALA A 175 9.58 6.01 1.97
CA ALA A 175 10.97 5.73 2.29
C ALA A 175 11.74 6.98 2.74
N ILE A 176 11.44 8.15 2.17
CA ILE A 176 12.26 9.35 2.33
C ILE A 176 11.78 10.22 3.49
N THR A 177 10.46 10.36 3.68
CA THR A 177 9.88 11.11 4.80
C THR A 177 10.44 10.69 6.17
N PRO A 178 10.54 9.39 6.53
CA PRO A 178 11.16 8.95 7.78
C PRO A 178 12.68 9.11 7.83
N MET A 179 13.37 9.14 6.67
CA MET A 179 14.83 9.36 6.59
C MET A 179 15.23 10.85 6.74
N THR A 180 14.27 11.77 6.72
CA THR A 180 14.55 13.17 7.09
C THR A 180 14.86 13.28 8.58
N ARG A 181 15.64 14.29 8.97
CA ARG A 181 16.04 14.54 10.38
C ARG A 181 14.82 14.61 11.32
N SER A 182 13.69 15.08 10.80
CA SER A 182 12.40 15.16 11.49
C SER A 182 11.66 13.82 11.59
N GLY A 183 11.74 12.98 10.55
CA GLY A 183 11.14 11.64 10.52
C GLY A 183 11.83 10.64 11.47
N HIS A 184 13.16 10.68 11.52
CA HIS A 184 13.93 9.90 12.50
C HIS A 184 13.57 10.29 13.94
N ALA A 185 13.40 11.58 14.21
CA ALA A 185 12.99 12.07 15.53
C ALA A 185 11.59 11.56 15.91
N TYR A 186 10.63 11.54 14.97
CA TYR A 186 9.30 10.98 15.22
C TYR A 186 9.34 9.49 15.53
N ILE A 187 10.07 8.69 14.73
CA ILE A 187 10.19 7.25 14.96
C ILE A 187 10.85 6.96 16.31
N GLN A 188 11.94 7.68 16.63
CA GLN A 188 12.62 7.56 17.92
C GLN A 188 11.70 7.93 19.09
N THR A 189 10.84 8.95 18.93
CA THR A 189 9.89 9.37 19.98
C THR A 189 8.76 8.36 20.14
N LYS A 190 8.19 7.85 19.03
CA LYS A 190 7.09 6.88 19.05
C LYS A 190 7.49 5.56 19.71
N TYR A 191 8.71 5.10 19.48
CA TYR A 191 9.22 3.85 20.02
C TYR A 191 10.16 4.03 21.22
N VAL A 192 10.15 5.20 21.86
CA VAL A 192 11.07 5.51 22.97
C VAL A 192 10.94 4.53 24.14
N ASN A 193 9.72 4.03 24.40
CA ASN A 193 9.46 3.07 25.46
C ASN A 193 9.90 1.63 25.12
N TYR A 194 10.27 1.37 23.86
CA TYR A 194 10.68 0.06 23.36
C TYR A 194 12.17 0.02 22.99
N VAL A 195 12.94 1.03 23.42
CA VAL A 195 14.38 1.08 23.19
C VAL A 195 15.07 0.10 24.13
N LEU A 196 15.60 -0.98 23.55
CA LEU A 196 16.46 -1.93 24.24
C LEU A 196 17.93 -1.51 24.08
N PRO A 197 18.77 -1.74 25.10
CA PRO A 197 20.22 -1.65 24.95
C PRO A 197 20.67 -2.52 23.78
N LEU A 198 21.62 -2.02 22.98
CA LEU A 198 22.09 -2.74 21.78
C LEU A 198 22.57 -4.14 22.12
N GLU A 199 23.23 -4.29 23.28
CA GLU A 199 23.74 -5.56 23.77
C GLU A 199 22.63 -6.59 24.01
N GLU A 200 21.44 -6.18 24.45
CA GLU A 200 20.29 -7.05 24.70
C GLU A 200 19.44 -7.26 23.44
N ALA A 201 19.26 -6.20 22.66
CA ALA A 201 18.53 -6.24 21.39
C ALA A 201 19.14 -7.26 20.41
N ASP A 202 20.47 -7.39 20.44
CA ASP A 202 21.23 -8.32 19.63
C ASP A 202 20.91 -9.81 19.89
N TRP A 203 20.32 -10.14 21.04
CA TRP A 203 19.91 -11.51 21.40
C TRP A 203 18.41 -11.72 21.28
N TYR A 204 17.64 -10.65 21.08
CA TYR A 204 16.20 -10.72 21.06
C TYR A 204 15.69 -11.45 19.81
N GLY A 205 14.79 -12.42 19.99
CA GLY A 205 14.22 -13.20 18.88
C GLY A 205 15.10 -14.32 18.32
N LEU A 206 16.28 -14.56 18.91
CA LEU A 206 17.12 -15.71 18.54
C LEU A 206 16.57 -17.00 19.17
N GLU A 207 16.48 -18.06 18.36
CA GLU A 207 16.22 -19.41 18.87
C GLU A 207 17.46 -19.96 19.60
N LEU A 208 17.27 -20.89 20.55
CA LEU A 208 18.34 -21.40 21.42
C LEU A 208 19.60 -21.83 20.65
N ASN A 209 19.43 -22.59 19.56
CA ASN A 209 20.56 -23.07 18.76
C ASN A 209 21.30 -21.92 18.04
N THR A 210 20.56 -20.89 17.63
CA THR A 210 21.12 -19.71 16.96
C THR A 210 21.86 -18.82 17.95
N ALA A 211 21.31 -18.64 19.15
CA ALA A 211 21.98 -17.96 20.25
C ALA A 211 23.28 -18.68 20.64
N CYS A 212 23.27 -20.01 20.79
CA CYS A 212 24.47 -20.79 21.11
C CYS A 212 25.58 -20.63 20.06
N ARG A 213 25.22 -20.64 18.76
CA ARG A 213 26.22 -20.38 17.69
C ARG A 213 26.79 -18.97 17.75
N LYS A 214 25.93 -17.96 17.94
CA LYS A 214 26.38 -16.56 18.08
C LYS A 214 27.32 -16.38 19.27
N LEU A 215 27.10 -17.10 20.37
CA LEU A 215 27.98 -17.09 21.54
C LEU A 215 29.31 -17.76 21.22
N GLN A 216 29.28 -18.93 20.59
CA GLN A 216 30.47 -19.66 20.19
C GLN A 216 31.34 -18.86 19.20
N ASP A 217 30.73 -18.19 18.22
CA ASP A 217 31.45 -17.32 17.30
C ASP A 217 32.14 -16.15 18.03
N ARG A 218 31.51 -15.59 19.09
CA ARG A 218 32.13 -14.56 19.94
C ARG A 218 33.30 -15.10 20.74
N GLU A 219 33.18 -16.31 21.29
CA GLU A 219 34.24 -16.97 22.06
C GLU A 219 35.43 -17.35 21.15
N ASP A 220 35.15 -17.90 19.97
CA ASP A 220 36.15 -18.29 18.97
C ASP A 220 36.85 -17.08 18.32
N ALA A 221 36.19 -15.92 18.26
CA ALA A 221 36.81 -14.67 17.83
C ALA A 221 37.92 -14.21 18.81
N THR A 222 37.80 -14.59 20.10
CA THR A 222 38.86 -14.39 21.09
C THR A 222 39.96 -15.44 20.87
N ARG A 223 41.08 -14.99 20.29
CA ARG A 223 42.25 -15.88 20.12
C ARG A 223 42.78 -16.31 21.47
N ALA A 224 43.04 -17.61 21.62
CA ALA A 224 43.74 -18.13 22.79
C ALA A 224 45.10 -17.42 22.94
N GLU A 225 45.32 -16.82 24.10
CA GLU A 225 46.61 -16.21 24.41
C GLU A 225 47.66 -17.32 24.59
N PRO A 226 48.80 -17.27 23.88
CA PRO A 226 49.87 -18.24 24.08
C PRO A 226 50.36 -18.22 25.53
N MET A 227 50.43 -19.40 26.16
CA MET A 227 50.83 -19.52 27.58
C MET A 227 52.23 -18.99 27.89
N LYS A 228 53.08 -18.78 26.88
CA LYS A 228 54.37 -18.11 27.02
C LYS A 228 54.22 -16.78 27.76
N TYR A 229 53.22 -15.97 27.43
CA TYR A 229 53.04 -14.65 28.05
C TYR A 229 52.63 -14.76 29.53
N ALA A 230 51.82 -15.77 29.86
CA ALA A 230 51.45 -16.06 31.25
C ALA A 230 52.68 -16.50 32.08
N PHE A 231 53.54 -17.37 31.51
CA PHE A 231 54.78 -17.79 32.19
C PHE A 231 55.81 -16.67 32.31
N GLU A 232 55.94 -15.80 31.30
CA GLU A 232 56.81 -14.60 31.39
C GLU A 232 56.34 -13.67 32.51
N GLN A 233 55.03 -13.44 32.63
CA GLN A 233 54.47 -12.64 33.72
C GLN A 233 54.68 -13.27 35.09
N GLN A 234 54.51 -14.59 35.21
CA GLN A 234 54.80 -15.34 36.44
C GLN A 234 56.27 -15.25 36.83
N LEU A 235 57.18 -15.44 35.87
CA LEU A 235 58.63 -15.34 36.11
C LEU A 235 59.02 -13.92 36.54
N ILE A 236 58.46 -12.88 35.91
CA ILE A 236 58.70 -11.48 36.30
C ILE A 236 58.15 -11.21 37.71
N ALA A 237 57.01 -11.79 38.07
CA ALA A 237 56.44 -11.67 39.41
C ALA A 237 57.32 -12.37 40.46
N GLU A 238 57.78 -13.59 40.19
CA GLU A 238 58.68 -14.34 41.08
C GLU A 238 60.03 -13.64 41.26
N LEU A 239 60.61 -13.10 40.18
CA LEU A 239 61.86 -12.33 40.23
C LEU A 239 61.70 -10.98 40.97
N ARG A 240 60.48 -10.44 41.06
CA ARG A 240 60.20 -9.26 41.89
C ARG A 240 60.06 -9.62 43.37
N GLU A 241 59.57 -10.82 43.68
CA GLU A 241 59.44 -11.30 45.06
C GLU A 241 60.75 -11.86 45.63
N ASN A 242 61.65 -12.40 44.79
CA ASN A 242 62.99 -12.85 45.16
C ASN A 242 64.07 -12.15 44.30
N PRO A 243 64.45 -10.90 44.62
CA PRO A 243 65.49 -10.15 43.90
C PRO A 243 66.91 -10.70 44.06
#